data_AF-A0A4Y2C881-F1
#
_entry.id   AF-A0A4Y2C881-F1
#
_cell.length_a   1.000
_cell.length_b   1.000
_cell.length_c   1.000
_cell.angle_alpha   90.00
_cell.angle_beta   90.00
_cell.angle_gamma   90.00
#
_symmetry.space_group_name_H-M   'P 1'
#
loop_
_entity.id
_entity.type
_entity.pdbx_description
1 polymer ?
#
loop_
_entity_poly.entity_id
_entity_poly.type
_entity_poly.pdbx_seq_one_letter_code
_entity_poly.pdbx_strand_id
1 'polypeptide(L)'
;MSRRTRSLLLTSDKLLKPQVQHSVPEEINLKRKEAKKYYDRNSKQLPELEICKEVFLCVPTTSKEDDKRKRGSIVGVHNSRSYDMNTEDKENG
;
A
#
# COMPACT_ATOMS: atom_id res chain seq x y z
N MET A 1 59.83 17.33 24.71
CA MET A 1 58.57 17.31 25.49
C MET A 1 57.45 17.89 24.65
N SER A 2 56.67 17.05 23.94
CA SER A 2 55.56 17.48 23.09
C SER A 2 54.31 17.70 23.95
N ARG A 3 53.79 18.93 23.96
CA ARG A 3 52.61 19.31 24.73
C ARG A 3 51.37 18.82 23.97
N ARG A 4 50.90 17.59 24.25
CA ARG A 4 49.63 17.06 23.72
C ARG A 4 48.48 17.95 24.17
N THR A 5 47.80 18.61 23.24
CA THR A 5 46.46 19.15 23.48
C THR A 5 45.49 17.98 23.60
N ARG A 6 45.15 17.58 24.84
CA ARG A 6 44.02 16.68 25.11
C ARG A 6 42.72 17.46 24.88
N SER A 7 42.39 17.80 23.64
CA SER A 7 41.06 18.33 23.35
C SER A 7 40.06 17.18 23.43
N LEU A 8 39.44 17.02 24.59
CA LEU A 8 38.10 16.43 24.64
C LEU A 8 37.22 17.38 23.84
N LEU A 9 36.79 16.98 22.65
CA LEU A 9 35.80 17.76 21.91
C LEU A 9 34.61 17.94 22.84
N LEU A 10 34.32 19.19 23.22
CA LEU A 10 33.17 19.54 24.05
C LEU A 10 31.92 19.12 23.27
N THR A 11 31.46 17.91 23.54
CA THR A 11 30.23 17.37 22.99
C THR A 11 29.13 17.73 23.98
N SER A 12 28.12 18.45 23.50
CA SER A 12 26.97 18.80 24.32
C SER A 12 26.34 17.52 24.86
N ASP A 13 26.11 17.45 26.18
CA ASP A 13 25.46 16.30 26.83
C ASP A 13 24.09 15.96 26.21
N LYS A 14 23.46 16.94 25.55
CA LYS A 14 22.20 16.77 24.81
C LYS A 14 22.34 15.82 23.61
N LEU A 15 23.54 15.71 23.02
CA LEU A 15 23.84 14.80 21.91
C LEU A 15 24.21 13.39 22.38
N LEU A 16 24.54 13.23 23.66
CA LEU A 16 24.89 11.93 24.26
C LEU A 16 23.66 11.12 24.68
N LYS A 17 22.48 11.75 24.72
CA LYS A 17 21.22 11.10 25.10
C LYS A 17 20.33 10.93 23.87
N PRO A 18 19.75 9.75 23.66
CA PRO A 18 18.79 9.56 22.57
C PRO A 18 17.57 10.45 22.80
N GLN A 19 17.20 11.22 21.78
CA GLN A 19 15.98 12.02 21.77
C GLN A 19 14.93 11.34 20.89
N VAL A 20 13.76 11.10 21.45
CA VAL A 20 12.60 10.61 20.70
C VAL A 20 11.98 11.80 19.97
N GLN A 21 11.96 11.76 18.64
CA GLN A 21 11.31 12.79 17.84
C GLN A 21 9.80 12.54 17.78
N HIS A 22 9.03 13.39 18.46
CA HIS A 22 7.58 13.25 18.57
C HIS A 22 6.82 13.68 17.30
N SER A 23 7.44 14.46 16.40
CA SER A 23 6.79 14.96 15.17
C SER A 23 6.73 13.95 14.02
N VAL A 24 7.59 12.93 14.04
CA VAL A 24 7.69 11.90 12.99
C VAL A 24 6.36 11.24 12.64
N PRO A 25 5.51 10.76 13.59
CA PRO A 25 4.22 10.18 13.24
C PRO A 25 3.29 11.16 12.53
N GLU A 26 3.31 12.44 12.92
CA GLU A 26 2.48 13.48 12.31
C GLU A 26 2.94 13.77 10.88
N GLU A 27 4.25 13.89 10.67
CA GLU A 27 4.85 14.10 9.35
C GLU A 27 4.55 12.92 8.39
N ILE A 28 4.62 11.68 8.87
CA ILE A 28 4.25 10.50 8.09
C ILE A 28 2.76 10.57 7.68
N ASN A 29 1.89 10.96 8.60
CA ASN A 29 0.46 11.08 8.33
C ASN A 29 0.15 12.18 7.32
N LEU A 30 0.85 13.33 7.39
CA LEU A 30 0.73 14.39 6.41
C LEU A 30 1.14 13.92 5.01
N LYS A 31 2.30 13.27 4.88
CA LYS A 31 2.77 12.71 3.60
C LYS A 31 1.78 11.71 2.99
N ARG A 32 1.20 10.84 3.84
CA ARG A 32 0.16 9.89 3.40
C ARG A 32 -1.11 10.60 2.90
N LYS A 33 -1.55 11.65 3.60
CA LYS A 33 -2.71 12.46 3.21
C LYS A 33 -2.49 13.18 1.87
N GLU A 34 -1.31 13.77 1.67
CA GLU A 34 -0.96 14.41 0.41
C GLU A 34 -0.94 13.43 -0.75
N ALA A 35 -0.26 12.29 -0.59
CA ALA A 35 -0.23 11.24 -1.60
C ALA A 35 -1.65 10.75 -1.96
N LYS A 36 -2.49 10.51 -0.94
CA LYS A 36 -3.89 10.15 -1.14
C LYS A 36 -4.66 11.23 -1.90
N LYS A 37 -4.49 12.51 -1.56
CA LYS A 37 -5.16 13.63 -2.25
C LYS A 37 -4.84 13.66 -3.74
N TYR A 38 -3.57 13.46 -4.12
CA TYR A 38 -3.17 13.44 -5.53
C TYR A 38 -3.69 12.21 -6.27
N TYR A 39 -3.68 11.04 -5.61
CA TYR A 39 -4.24 9.81 -6.17
C TYR A 39 -5.75 9.95 -6.40
N ASP A 40 -6.48 10.38 -5.37
CA ASP A 40 -7.94 10.51 -5.40
C ASP A 40 -8.41 11.52 -6.44
N ARG A 41 -7.62 12.60 -6.68
CA ARG A 41 -7.93 13.65 -7.66
C ARG A 41 -8.18 13.12 -9.08
N ASN A 42 -7.43 12.11 -9.49
CA ASN A 42 -7.56 11.51 -10.84
C ASN A 42 -8.33 10.19 -10.83
N SER A 43 -8.76 9.72 -9.66
CA SER A 43 -9.49 8.47 -9.53
C SER A 43 -10.97 8.68 -9.90
N LYS A 44 -11.51 7.78 -10.74
CA LYS A 44 -12.96 7.68 -10.96
C LYS A 44 -13.51 6.66 -9.98
N GLN A 45 -14.58 7.01 -9.27
CA GLN A 45 -15.29 6.03 -8.45
C GLN A 45 -16.02 5.07 -9.38
N LEU A 46 -15.70 3.78 -9.26
CA LEU A 46 -16.42 2.73 -9.97
C LEU A 46 -17.73 2.44 -9.23
N PRO A 47 -18.82 2.12 -9.96
CA PRO A 47 -20.06 1.70 -9.34
C PRO A 47 -19.87 0.40 -8.58
N GLU A 48 -20.67 0.20 -7.53
CA GLU A 48 -20.71 -1.05 -6.80
C GLU A 48 -21.24 -2.18 -7.71
N LEU A 49 -20.68 -3.38 -7.54
CA LEU A 49 -21.08 -4.54 -8.30
C LEU A 49 -22.14 -5.32 -7.51
N GLU A 50 -23.26 -5.60 -8.16
CA GLU A 50 -24.35 -6.39 -7.58
C GLU A 50 -23.96 -7.87 -7.48
N ILE A 51 -24.46 -8.52 -6.44
CA ILE A 51 -24.31 -9.97 -6.23
C ILE A 51 -25.02 -10.70 -7.39
N CYS A 52 -24.47 -11.82 -7.85
CA CYS A 52 -24.92 -12.60 -9.00
C CYS A 52 -24.73 -11.93 -10.37
N LYS A 53 -24.05 -10.78 -10.45
CA LYS A 53 -23.68 -10.18 -11.74
C LYS A 53 -22.52 -10.94 -12.38
N GLU A 54 -22.63 -11.21 -13.68
CA GLU A 54 -21.54 -11.77 -14.49
C GLU A 54 -20.48 -10.70 -14.76
N VAL A 55 -19.22 -11.03 -14.49
CA VAL A 55 -18.08 -10.13 -14.65
C VAL A 55 -16.91 -10.87 -15.29
N PHE A 56 -16.13 -10.17 -16.10
CA PHE A 56 -14.88 -10.68 -16.66
C PHE A 56 -13.70 -10.27 -15.79
N LEU A 57 -12.81 -11.23 -15.51
CA LEU A 57 -11.68 -11.08 -14.61
C LEU A 57 -10.37 -11.21 -15.36
N CYS A 58 -9.45 -10.30 -15.08
CA CYS A 58 -8.06 -10.45 -15.46
C CYS A 58 -7.29 -10.86 -14.20
N VAL A 59 -6.82 -12.09 -14.16
CA VAL A 59 -5.95 -12.55 -13.07
C VAL A 59 -4.53 -12.20 -13.49
N PRO A 60 -3.80 -11.33 -12.75
CA PRO A 60 -2.42 -11.02 -13.10
C PRO A 60 -1.54 -12.24 -12.80
N THR A 61 -1.28 -13.03 -13.84
CA THR A 61 -0.33 -14.15 -13.82
C THR A 61 1.09 -13.64 -14.11
N THR A 62 2.10 -14.39 -13.65
CA THR A 62 3.53 -14.05 -13.83
C THR A 62 3.96 -14.04 -15.30
N SER A 63 3.20 -14.68 -16.18
CA SER A 63 3.35 -14.73 -17.64
C SER A 63 2.36 -13.77 -18.30
N LYS A 64 2.85 -12.91 -19.20
CA LYS A 64 2.03 -12.00 -20.04
C LYS A 64 1.11 -12.74 -21.03
N GLU A 65 1.29 -14.05 -21.19
CA GLU A 65 0.54 -14.89 -22.12
C GLU A 65 -0.82 -15.35 -21.55
N ASP A 66 -0.99 -15.23 -20.23
CA ASP A 66 -2.19 -15.67 -19.50
C ASP A 66 -3.09 -14.51 -19.06
N ASP A 67 -2.97 -13.34 -19.70
CA ASP A 67 -3.91 -12.20 -19.63
C ASP A 67 -5.26 -12.54 -20.31
N LYS A 68 -5.73 -13.78 -20.17
CA LYS A 68 -7.03 -14.23 -20.65
C LYS A 68 -8.08 -13.79 -19.66
N ARG A 69 -9.05 -13.03 -20.15
CA ARG A 69 -10.23 -12.63 -19.38
C ARG A 69 -11.06 -13.88 -19.07
N LYS A 70 -11.16 -14.23 -17.80
CA LYS A 70 -11.99 -15.34 -17.32
C LYS A 70 -13.39 -14.85 -16.98
N ARG A 71 -14.41 -15.62 -17.33
CA ARG A 71 -15.79 -15.31 -16.94
C ARG A 71 -16.05 -15.83 -15.53
N GLY A 72 -16.75 -15.04 -14.72
CA GLY A 72 -17.16 -15.44 -13.39
C GLY A 72 -18.35 -14.65 -12.89
N SER A 73 -18.93 -15.14 -11.78
CA SER A 73 -20.06 -14.50 -11.11
C SER A 73 -19.67 -14.06 -9.71
N ILE A 74 -20.26 -12.94 -9.26
CA ILE A 74 -20.04 -12.41 -7.91
C ILE A 74 -20.87 -13.19 -6.90
N VAL A 75 -20.22 -13.78 -5.92
CA VAL A 75 -20.83 -14.55 -4.83
C VAL A 75 -21.08 -13.66 -3.62
N GLY A 76 -20.20 -12.68 -3.37
CA GLY A 76 -20.31 -11.81 -2.20
C GLY A 76 -19.34 -10.63 -2.22
N VAL A 77 -19.54 -9.73 -1.26
CA VAL A 77 -18.67 -8.57 -1.01
C VAL A 77 -17.71 -8.92 0.11
N HIS A 78 -16.41 -8.92 -0.18
CA HIS A 78 -15.36 -9.15 0.81
C HIS A 78 -14.96 -7.84 1.52
N ASN A 79 -14.84 -6.74 0.77
CA ASN A 79 -14.54 -5.39 1.26
C ASN A 79 -15.19 -4.34 0.35
N SER A 80 -15.08 -3.06 0.68
CA SER A 80 -15.65 -1.93 -0.09
C SER A 80 -15.30 -1.89 -1.58
N ARG A 81 -14.26 -2.62 -2.04
CA ARG A 81 -13.89 -2.81 -3.46
C ARG A 81 -13.34 -4.21 -3.79
N SER A 82 -13.54 -5.18 -2.92
CA SER A 82 -13.09 -6.56 -3.15
C SER A 82 -14.30 -7.47 -3.09
N TYR A 83 -14.45 -8.32 -4.10
CA TYR A 83 -15.60 -9.21 -4.24
C TYR A 83 -15.12 -10.65 -4.32
N ASP A 84 -15.84 -11.54 -3.67
CA ASP A 84 -15.63 -12.98 -3.78
C ASP A 84 -16.36 -13.47 -5.04
N MET A 85 -15.65 -14.17 -5.91
CA MET A 85 -16.14 -14.56 -7.23
C MET A 85 -15.85 -16.02 -7.53
N ASN A 86 -16.80 -16.66 -8.22
CA ASN A 86 -16.63 -18.01 -8.77
C ASN A 86 -16.31 -17.90 -10.26
N THR A 87 -15.20 -18.50 -10.68
CA THR A 87 -14.82 -18.63 -12.09
C THR A 87 -15.29 -19.98 -12.63
N GLU A 88 -15.85 -19.97 -13.84
CA GLU A 88 -16.36 -21.17 -14.54
C GLU A 88 -15.25 -22.18 -14.91
N ASP A 89 -13.97 -21.77 -14.85
CA ASP A 89 -12.82 -22.65 -15.10
C ASP A 89 -12.62 -23.77 -14.04
N LYS A 90 -13.44 -23.80 -12.99
CA LYS A 90 -13.50 -24.95 -12.08
C LYS A 90 -14.54 -25.95 -12.54
N GLU A 91 -14.22 -26.66 -13.63
CA GLU A 91 -14.71 -28.01 -13.91
C GLU A 91 -13.91 -28.56 -15.09
N ASN A 92 -12.89 -29.38 -14.79
CA ASN A 92 -12.60 -30.68 -15.42
C ASN A 92 -11.25 -31.22 -14.91
N GLY A 93 -11.33 -32.31 -14.14
CA GLY A 93 -10.35 -33.43 -14.09
C GLY A 93 -8.90 -33.12 -13.75
#